data_AF-A0A2P2LA76-F1
#
_entry.id   AF-A0A2P2LA76-F1
#
_cell.length_a   1.000
_cell.length_b   1.000
_cell.length_c   1.000
_cell.angle_alpha   90.00
_cell.angle_beta   90.00
_cell.angle_gamma   90.00
#
_symmetry.space_group_name_H-M   'P 1'
#
loop_
_entity.id
_entity.type
_entity.pdbx_description
1 polymer ?
#
loop_
_entity_poly.entity_id
_entity_poly.type
_entity_poly.pdbx_seq_one_letter_code
_entity_poly.pdbx_strand_id
1 'polypeptide(L)'
;MELLSSIQGYISHSDIEKSACNKVLWFTIWNIFFATVFSGSVLYQLSIFLDLKNIPSKLAVAVPAQASFFIAYVVTSGWTSTATELFRLIPFIFSLVARCFAKREDEELEIPSIPYHRDIPRILFFGLLGITYFFLAPLILPFLLVYLCLAYIIFRNQFINVYTPKYETAGKFWPTVHNSMIFSLILMHAIAVGIFTVKKLSLASTLILPLPVLTLLFNEYCRKRFLPIFVAYSAEVLIKKDREDQNDAEMAEFFDKLATAYQDPALMPVHYSTNTGSLNSPLLSSSEV
;
A
#
# COMPACT_ATOMS: atom_id res chain seq x y z
N MET A 1 3.92 4.94 -11.28
CA MET A 1 2.43 4.89 -11.18
C MET A 1 1.86 6.15 -10.55
N GLU A 2 2.57 6.83 -9.65
CA GLU A 2 2.14 8.14 -9.11
C GLU A 2 2.05 9.21 -10.19
N LEU A 3 3.06 9.36 -11.06
CA LEU A 3 3.01 10.28 -12.20
C LEU A 3 1.78 10.05 -13.10
N LEU A 4 1.47 8.79 -13.42
CA LEU A 4 0.28 8.46 -14.20
C LEU A 4 -1.02 8.79 -13.47
N SER A 5 -0.98 8.84 -12.14
CA SER A 5 -2.14 9.18 -11.30
C SER A 5 -2.26 10.69 -11.12
N SER A 6 -1.17 11.44 -11.05
CA SER A 6 -1.21 12.91 -11.01
C SER A 6 -1.71 13.49 -12.32
N ILE A 7 -1.34 12.90 -13.46
CA ILE A 7 -1.85 13.30 -14.79
C ILE A 7 -3.37 13.14 -14.91
N GLN A 8 -4.01 12.29 -14.09
CA GLN A 8 -5.48 12.13 -14.10
C GLN A 8 -6.23 13.33 -13.49
N GLY A 9 -5.54 14.26 -12.83
CA GLY A 9 -6.15 15.50 -12.32
C GLY A 9 -6.89 15.33 -11.00
N TYR A 10 -6.46 14.43 -10.10
CA TYR A 10 -6.98 14.42 -8.74
C TYR A 10 -6.53 15.67 -7.97
N ILE A 11 -7.42 16.23 -7.16
CA ILE A 11 -7.19 17.45 -6.39
C ILE A 11 -6.31 17.16 -5.16
N SER A 12 -6.53 16.02 -4.49
CA SER A 12 -5.83 15.68 -3.25
C SER A 12 -4.69 14.69 -3.46
N HIS A 13 -3.58 14.86 -2.72
CA HIS A 13 -2.47 13.90 -2.71
C HIS A 13 -2.92 12.50 -2.24
N SER A 14 -3.83 12.43 -1.27
CA SER A 14 -4.38 11.16 -0.79
C SER A 14 -5.11 10.38 -1.89
N ASP A 15 -5.84 11.06 -2.78
CA ASP A 15 -6.55 10.39 -3.88
C ASP A 15 -5.58 9.95 -4.98
N ILE A 16 -4.53 10.75 -5.26
CA ILE A 16 -3.45 10.36 -6.17
C ILE A 16 -2.78 9.07 -5.68
N GLU A 17 -2.40 9.01 -4.41
CA GLU A 17 -1.75 7.83 -3.84
C GLU A 17 -2.70 6.62 -3.77
N LYS A 18 -3.98 6.82 -3.45
CA LYS A 18 -4.99 5.76 -3.49
C LYS A 18 -5.16 5.19 -4.89
N SER A 19 -5.19 6.06 -5.91
CA SER A 19 -5.28 5.65 -7.30
C SER A 19 -4.01 4.93 -7.76
N ALA A 20 -2.83 5.42 -7.37
CA ALA A 20 -1.56 4.78 -7.63
C ALA A 20 -1.48 3.40 -6.98
N CYS A 21 -1.90 3.26 -5.72
CA CYS A 21 -2.00 2.01 -4.98
C CYS A 21 -2.80 0.96 -5.76
N ASN A 22 -4.00 1.32 -6.23
CA ASN A 22 -4.85 0.39 -6.99
C ASN A 22 -4.20 -0.02 -8.32
N LYS A 23 -3.57 0.92 -9.04
CA LYS A 23 -2.85 0.61 -10.29
C LYS A 23 -1.66 -0.32 -10.05
N VAL A 24 -0.86 -0.07 -9.01
CA VAL A 24 0.28 -0.93 -8.65
C VAL A 24 -0.20 -2.33 -8.29
N LEU A 25 -1.27 -2.45 -7.49
CA LEU A 25 -1.85 -3.74 -7.12
C LEU A 25 -2.23 -4.56 -8.35
N TRP A 26 -3.05 -4.00 -9.25
CA TRP A 26 -3.45 -4.71 -10.46
C TRP A 26 -2.29 -5.01 -11.39
N PHE A 27 -1.35 -4.07 -11.53
CA PHE A 27 -0.13 -4.30 -12.32
C PHE A 27 0.69 -5.46 -11.77
N THR A 28 0.90 -5.50 -10.45
CA THR A 28 1.64 -6.59 -9.78
C THR A 28 0.93 -7.93 -9.92
N ILE A 29 -0.40 -7.98 -9.79
CA ILE A 29 -1.17 -9.22 -10.00
C ILE A 29 -1.04 -9.72 -11.44
N TRP A 30 -1.25 -8.85 -12.44
CA TRP A 30 -1.18 -9.25 -13.83
C TRP A 30 0.24 -9.59 -14.29
N ASN A 31 1.23 -8.78 -13.89
CA ASN A 31 2.60 -8.92 -14.37
C ASN A 31 3.37 -9.99 -13.59
N ILE A 32 3.31 -9.99 -12.26
CA ILE A 32 4.13 -10.90 -11.45
C ILE A 32 3.44 -12.26 -11.29
N PHE A 33 2.14 -12.28 -11.02
CA PHE A 33 1.43 -13.55 -10.84
C PHE A 33 1.04 -14.17 -12.18
N PHE A 34 0.14 -13.54 -12.93
CA PHE A 34 -0.37 -14.14 -14.16
C PHE A 34 0.71 -14.30 -15.24
N ALA A 35 1.57 -13.30 -15.48
CA ALA A 35 2.59 -13.44 -16.51
C ALA A 35 3.60 -14.54 -16.17
N THR A 36 4.00 -14.72 -14.90
CA THR A 36 4.87 -15.84 -14.50
C THR A 36 4.18 -17.20 -14.69
N VAL A 37 2.92 -17.32 -14.27
CA VAL A 37 2.12 -18.55 -14.44
C VAL A 37 1.95 -18.92 -15.92
N PHE A 38 1.68 -17.93 -16.78
CA PHE A 38 1.55 -18.15 -18.22
C PHE A 38 2.90 -18.30 -18.94
N SER A 39 3.97 -17.65 -18.44
CA SER A 39 5.32 -17.74 -19.00
C SER A 39 5.94 -19.13 -18.77
N GLY A 40 5.74 -19.72 -17.59
CA GLY A 40 6.10 -21.12 -17.37
C GLY A 40 5.38 -22.12 -18.30
N SER A 41 4.31 -21.67 -18.96
CA SER A 41 3.51 -22.43 -19.93
C SER A 41 3.81 -22.07 -21.39
N VAL A 42 4.90 -21.34 -21.70
CA VAL A 42 5.24 -20.82 -23.05
C VAL A 42 5.24 -21.87 -24.16
N LEU A 43 5.48 -23.15 -23.86
CA LEU A 43 5.34 -24.21 -24.87
C LEU A 43 3.89 -24.47 -25.34
N TYR A 44 2.88 -23.89 -24.68
CA TYR A 44 1.44 -24.01 -25.01
C TYR A 44 0.78 -22.70 -25.48
N GLN A 45 1.56 -21.62 -25.68
CA GLN A 45 1.02 -20.24 -25.76
C GLN A 45 0.27 -19.85 -27.04
N LEU A 46 0.40 -20.57 -28.16
CA LEU A 46 -0.26 -20.17 -29.41
C LEU A 46 -1.77 -20.47 -29.46
N SER A 47 -2.34 -21.21 -28.50
CA SER A 47 -3.78 -21.53 -28.45
C SER A 47 -4.53 -20.88 -27.26
N ILE A 48 -3.88 -20.02 -26.48
CA ILE A 48 -4.44 -19.48 -25.23
C ILE A 48 -5.53 -18.42 -25.48
N PHE A 49 -5.42 -17.65 -26.56
CA PHE A 49 -6.40 -16.60 -26.88
C PHE A 49 -7.68 -17.10 -27.56
N LEU A 50 -7.76 -18.40 -27.93
CA LEU A 50 -8.87 -18.93 -28.72
C LEU A 50 -9.89 -19.76 -27.93
N ASP A 51 -9.58 -20.22 -26.71
CA ASP A 51 -10.50 -21.04 -25.90
C ASP A 51 -10.71 -20.51 -24.47
N LEU A 52 -11.67 -19.59 -24.32
CA LEU A 52 -12.07 -19.03 -23.02
C LEU A 52 -12.60 -20.11 -22.05
N LYS A 53 -13.12 -21.21 -22.58
CA LYS A 53 -13.75 -22.30 -21.81
C LYS A 53 -12.74 -23.12 -20.97
N ASN A 54 -11.46 -23.09 -21.32
CA ASN A 54 -10.43 -23.93 -20.70
C ASN A 54 -9.50 -23.18 -19.72
N ILE A 55 -9.78 -21.91 -19.40
CA ILE A 55 -8.93 -21.09 -18.51
C ILE A 55 -8.73 -21.72 -17.13
N PRO A 56 -9.78 -22.16 -16.40
CA PRO A 56 -9.60 -22.76 -15.07
C PRO A 56 -8.74 -24.02 -15.09
N SER A 57 -8.91 -24.87 -16.11
CA SER A 57 -8.13 -26.10 -16.26
C SER A 57 -6.66 -25.83 -16.62
N LYS A 58 -6.37 -24.78 -17.40
CA LYS A 58 -4.98 -24.36 -17.68
C LYS A 58 -4.31 -23.79 -16.43
N LEU A 59 -5.01 -22.93 -15.68
CA LEU A 59 -4.53 -22.40 -14.40
C LEU A 59 -4.25 -23.52 -13.39
N ALA A 60 -5.08 -24.56 -13.36
CA ALA A 60 -4.94 -25.70 -12.47
C ALA A 60 -3.62 -26.46 -12.63
N VAL A 61 -3.03 -26.46 -13.84
CA VAL A 61 -1.75 -27.12 -14.11
C VAL A 61 -0.60 -26.13 -13.92
N ALA A 62 -0.75 -24.90 -14.42
CA ALA A 62 0.31 -23.91 -14.43
C ALA A 62 0.60 -23.31 -13.05
N VAL A 63 -0.42 -23.05 -12.23
CA VAL A 63 -0.25 -22.40 -10.92
C VAL A 63 0.57 -23.28 -9.96
N PRO A 64 0.25 -24.57 -9.74
CA PRO A 64 1.05 -25.42 -8.85
C PRO A 64 2.50 -25.60 -9.33
N ALA A 65 2.74 -25.63 -10.65
CA ALA A 65 4.08 -25.76 -11.22
C ALA A 65 5.01 -24.59 -10.84
N GLN A 66 4.44 -23.40 -10.58
CA GLN A 66 5.19 -22.21 -10.18
C GLN A 66 5.31 -22.02 -8.65
N ALA A 67 4.86 -22.99 -7.84
CA ALA A 67 4.88 -22.86 -6.39
C ALA A 67 6.29 -22.60 -5.83
N SER A 68 7.30 -23.32 -6.30
CA SER A 68 8.70 -23.13 -5.87
C SER A 68 9.24 -21.74 -6.18
N PHE A 69 8.86 -21.17 -7.35
CA PHE A 69 9.20 -19.80 -7.70
C PHE A 69 8.59 -18.80 -6.71
N PHE A 70 7.30 -18.93 -6.40
CA PHE A 70 6.64 -17.99 -5.48
C PHE A 70 7.12 -18.14 -4.04
N ILE A 71 7.48 -19.34 -3.59
CA ILE A 71 8.14 -19.54 -2.29
C ILE A 71 9.48 -18.80 -2.26
N ALA A 72 10.32 -18.99 -3.28
CA ALA A 72 11.59 -18.27 -3.40
C ALA A 72 11.36 -16.75 -3.51
N TYR A 73 10.32 -16.30 -4.21
CA TYR A 73 9.96 -14.89 -4.34
C TYR A 73 9.56 -14.28 -2.98
N VAL A 74 8.78 -14.97 -2.15
CA VAL A 74 8.42 -14.50 -0.80
C VAL A 74 9.67 -14.35 0.07
N VAL A 75 10.59 -15.33 0.04
CA VAL A 75 11.81 -15.27 0.85
C VAL A 75 12.73 -14.16 0.33
N THR A 76 13.03 -14.15 -0.97
CA THR A 76 13.98 -13.19 -1.55
C THR A 76 13.42 -11.77 -1.59
N SER A 77 12.25 -11.55 -2.17
CA SER A 77 11.71 -10.19 -2.30
C SER A 77 11.05 -9.71 -1.01
N GLY A 78 10.33 -10.57 -0.30
CA GLY A 78 9.59 -10.19 0.91
C GLY A 78 10.53 -9.89 2.07
N TRP A 79 11.42 -10.84 2.41
CA TRP A 79 12.30 -10.66 3.57
C TRP A 79 13.35 -9.60 3.32
N THR A 80 14.00 -9.60 2.14
CA THR A 80 14.99 -8.57 1.81
C THR A 80 14.35 -7.19 1.77
N SER A 81 13.15 -7.03 1.19
CA SER A 81 12.49 -5.73 1.19
C SER A 81 12.17 -5.23 2.60
N THR A 82 11.74 -6.11 3.49
CA THR A 82 11.42 -5.71 4.88
C THR A 82 12.70 -5.36 5.64
N ALA A 83 13.79 -6.09 5.41
CA ALA A 83 15.10 -5.76 5.96
C ALA A 83 15.63 -4.42 5.42
N THR A 84 15.51 -4.16 4.11
CA THR A 84 15.88 -2.87 3.51
C THR A 84 15.06 -1.71 4.09
N GLU A 85 13.78 -1.95 4.38
CA GLU A 85 12.91 -0.97 5.04
C GLU A 85 13.35 -0.68 6.48
N LEU A 86 13.81 -1.68 7.23
CA LEU A 86 14.38 -1.48 8.56
C LEU A 86 15.63 -0.60 8.53
N PHE A 87 16.58 -0.91 7.64
CA PHE A 87 17.83 -0.16 7.55
C PHE A 87 17.69 1.20 6.84
N ARG A 88 16.57 1.45 6.16
CA ARG A 88 16.35 2.61 5.29
C ARG A 88 17.58 2.93 4.44
N LEU A 89 18.07 1.91 3.72
CA LEU A 89 19.35 1.95 3.00
C LEU A 89 19.43 3.13 2.02
N ILE A 90 18.34 3.46 1.33
CA ILE A 90 18.31 4.53 0.33
C ILE A 90 18.51 5.92 0.98
N PRO A 91 17.68 6.35 1.96
CA PRO A 91 17.94 7.59 2.72
C PRO A 91 19.32 7.63 3.38
N PHE A 92 19.80 6.51 3.91
CA PHE A 92 21.09 6.43 4.57
C PHE A 92 22.27 6.65 3.60
N ILE A 93 22.21 6.06 2.41
CA ILE A 93 23.25 6.29 1.39
C ILE A 93 23.19 7.73 0.88
N PHE A 94 21.98 8.26 0.63
CA PHE A 94 21.83 9.64 0.17
C PHE A 94 22.34 10.64 1.21
N SER A 95 22.06 10.44 2.50
CA SER A 95 22.57 11.30 3.56
C SER A 95 24.10 11.21 3.69
N LEU A 96 24.67 10.01 3.51
CA LEU A 96 26.12 9.83 3.52
C LEU A 96 26.80 10.56 2.35
N VAL A 97 26.23 10.42 1.14
CA VAL A 97 26.72 11.10 -0.07
C VAL A 97 26.54 12.62 0.06
N ALA A 98 25.35 13.08 0.47
CA ALA A 98 25.08 14.50 0.68
C ALA A 98 26.02 15.11 1.71
N ARG A 99 26.32 14.40 2.81
CA ARG A 99 27.30 14.85 3.81
C ARG A 99 28.73 14.94 3.26
N CYS A 100 29.09 14.11 2.29
CA CYS A 100 30.39 14.20 1.62
C CYS A 100 30.50 15.39 0.65
N PHE A 101 29.39 15.87 0.08
CA PHE A 101 29.37 16.93 -0.93
C PHE A 101 28.85 18.29 -0.43
N ALA A 102 28.05 18.33 0.64
CA ALA A 102 27.42 19.53 1.17
C ALA A 102 27.92 19.87 2.59
N LYS A 103 28.57 21.03 2.73
CA LYS A 103 28.65 21.74 4.02
C LYS A 103 27.30 22.43 4.21
N ARG A 104 26.37 21.82 4.94
CA ARG A 104 25.12 22.48 5.31
C ARG A 104 24.83 22.30 6.78
N GLU A 105 25.15 23.35 7.52
CA GLU A 105 24.49 23.70 8.78
C GLU A 105 23.08 24.20 8.39
N ASP A 106 22.06 23.64 9.04
CA ASP A 106 20.66 24.12 9.02
C ASP A 106 19.80 23.88 7.76
N GLU A 107 19.87 22.69 7.15
CA GLU A 107 18.76 22.23 6.28
C GLU A 107 17.74 21.47 7.14
N GLU A 108 16.51 21.99 7.23
CA GLU A 108 15.38 21.30 7.86
C GLU A 108 15.28 19.89 7.29
N LEU A 109 15.55 18.88 8.13
CA LEU A 109 15.50 17.48 7.73
C LEU A 109 14.06 17.15 7.31
N GLU A 110 13.82 17.01 6.00
CA GLU A 110 12.52 16.58 5.49
C GLU A 110 12.15 15.21 6.08
N ILE A 111 11.13 15.22 6.94
CA ILE A 111 10.65 14.01 7.59
C ILE A 111 9.97 13.13 6.54
N PRO A 112 10.39 11.86 6.40
CA PRO A 112 9.82 10.97 5.40
C PRO A 112 8.35 10.65 5.70
N SER A 113 7.57 10.53 4.63
CA SER A 113 6.21 9.98 4.67
C SER A 113 6.19 8.54 4.20
N ILE A 114 5.15 7.82 4.62
CA ILE A 114 4.97 6.42 4.24
C ILE A 114 4.48 6.32 2.80
N PRO A 115 5.14 5.54 1.95
CA PRO A 115 4.70 5.32 0.57
C PRO A 115 3.57 4.28 0.53
N TYR A 116 2.34 4.69 0.89
CA TYR A 116 1.17 3.82 0.92
C TYR A 116 0.93 3.09 -0.41
N HIS A 117 1.17 3.77 -1.53
CA HIS A 117 1.01 3.24 -2.88
C HIS A 117 1.95 2.06 -3.21
N ARG A 118 3.05 1.89 -2.47
CA ARG A 118 4.04 0.81 -2.69
C ARG A 118 3.82 -0.34 -1.73
N ASP A 119 3.65 -0.03 -0.45
CA ASP A 119 3.68 -1.05 0.60
C ASP A 119 2.33 -1.77 0.77
N ILE A 120 1.19 -1.06 0.62
CA ILE A 120 -0.14 -1.70 0.66
C ILE A 120 -0.27 -2.76 -0.45
N PRO A 121 -0.03 -2.46 -1.74
CA PRO A 121 -0.14 -3.46 -2.80
C PRO A 121 0.79 -4.66 -2.63
N ARG A 122 1.99 -4.43 -2.09
CA ARG A 122 2.97 -5.50 -1.83
C ARG A 122 2.45 -6.49 -0.78
N ILE A 123 1.96 -5.99 0.35
CA ILE A 123 1.39 -6.85 1.42
C ILE A 123 0.17 -7.61 0.88
N LEU A 124 -0.71 -6.92 0.14
CA LEU A 124 -1.88 -7.53 -0.49
C LEU A 124 -1.51 -8.63 -1.49
N PHE A 125 -0.44 -8.43 -2.26
CA PHE A 125 0.05 -9.42 -3.20
C PHE A 125 0.57 -10.69 -2.49
N PHE A 126 1.31 -10.55 -1.39
CA PHE A 126 1.72 -11.70 -0.58
C PHE A 126 0.52 -12.41 0.06
N GLY A 127 -0.51 -11.65 0.46
CA GLY A 127 -1.80 -12.21 0.87
C GLY A 127 -2.46 -13.04 -0.23
N LEU A 128 -2.47 -12.54 -1.47
CA LEU A 128 -2.97 -13.26 -2.64
C LEU A 128 -2.20 -14.56 -2.86
N LEU A 129 -0.87 -14.54 -2.77
CA LEU A 129 -0.05 -15.75 -2.89
C LEU A 129 -0.39 -16.76 -1.78
N GLY A 130 -0.53 -16.31 -0.54
CA GLY A 130 -0.92 -17.17 0.58
C GLY A 130 -2.28 -17.83 0.36
N ILE A 131 -3.31 -17.06 0.01
CA ILE A 131 -4.66 -17.56 -0.27
C ILE A 131 -4.68 -18.48 -1.51
N THR A 132 -3.87 -18.21 -2.52
CA THR A 132 -3.84 -19.03 -3.73
C THR A 132 -3.12 -20.37 -3.49
N TYR A 133 -2.02 -20.35 -2.74
CA TYR A 133 -1.13 -21.50 -2.59
C TYR A 133 -1.34 -22.32 -1.31
N PHE A 134 -2.17 -21.91 -0.34
CA PHE A 134 -2.30 -22.61 0.95
C PHE A 134 -2.61 -24.11 0.81
N PHE A 135 -3.46 -24.48 -0.15
CA PHE A 135 -3.85 -25.88 -0.39
C PHE A 135 -3.02 -26.56 -1.49
N LEU A 136 -2.29 -25.78 -2.30
CA LEU A 136 -1.45 -26.28 -3.40
C LEU A 136 -0.05 -26.65 -2.91
N ALA A 137 0.55 -25.74 -2.15
CA ALA A 137 1.89 -25.85 -1.60
C ALA A 137 1.89 -25.24 -0.19
N PRO A 138 1.41 -25.97 0.83
CA PRO A 138 1.27 -25.46 2.20
C PRO A 138 2.57 -24.91 2.79
N LEU A 139 3.72 -25.35 2.25
CA LEU A 139 5.05 -24.88 2.63
C LEU A 139 5.25 -23.37 2.43
N ILE A 140 4.44 -22.69 1.60
CA ILE A 140 4.49 -21.22 1.45
C ILE A 140 4.06 -20.47 2.73
N LEU A 141 3.14 -21.06 3.51
CA LEU A 141 2.54 -20.42 4.68
C LEU A 141 3.55 -20.07 5.78
N PRO A 142 4.46 -20.96 6.22
CA PRO A 142 5.45 -20.59 7.23
C PRO A 142 6.36 -19.44 6.77
N PHE A 143 6.76 -19.41 5.49
CA PHE A 143 7.59 -18.30 4.96
C PHE A 143 6.82 -16.97 4.92
N LEU A 144 5.54 -17.02 4.57
CA LEU A 144 4.65 -15.84 4.62
C LEU A 144 4.38 -15.39 6.06
N LEU A 145 4.22 -16.32 7.00
CA LEU A 145 4.02 -16.00 8.41
C LEU A 145 5.24 -15.26 8.97
N VAL A 146 6.45 -15.77 8.71
CA VAL A 146 7.70 -15.10 9.10
C VAL A 146 7.77 -13.71 8.48
N TYR A 147 7.43 -13.57 7.20
CA TYR A 147 7.37 -12.26 6.54
C TYR A 147 6.39 -11.31 7.24
N LEU A 148 5.17 -11.74 7.54
CA LEU A 148 4.15 -10.90 8.19
C LEU A 148 4.57 -10.51 9.62
N CYS A 149 5.17 -11.43 10.39
CA CYS A 149 5.70 -11.14 11.72
C CYS A 149 6.83 -10.09 11.66
N LEU A 150 7.78 -10.27 10.75
CA LEU A 150 8.87 -9.30 10.53
C LEU A 150 8.32 -7.95 10.09
N ALA A 151 7.40 -7.93 9.12
CA ALA A 151 6.75 -6.73 8.64
C ALA A 151 6.02 -6.00 9.78
N TYR A 152 5.27 -6.72 10.62
CA TYR A 152 4.58 -6.13 11.77
C TYR A 152 5.55 -5.43 12.73
N ILE A 153 6.63 -6.12 13.15
CA ILE A 153 7.61 -5.55 14.10
C ILE A 153 8.31 -4.34 13.48
N ILE A 154 8.77 -4.46 12.23
CA ILE A 154 9.54 -3.43 11.55
C ILE A 154 8.66 -2.20 11.26
N PHE A 155 7.49 -2.38 10.63
CA PHE A 155 6.61 -1.25 10.35
C PHE A 155 6.12 -0.60 11.64
N ARG A 156 5.79 -1.35 12.69
CA ARG A 156 5.43 -0.75 14.00
C ARG A 156 6.53 0.15 14.54
N ASN A 157 7.79 -0.29 14.47
CA ASN A 157 8.93 0.53 14.86
C ASN A 157 9.05 1.79 13.98
N GLN A 158 8.91 1.65 12.66
CA GLN A 158 9.01 2.77 11.72
C GLN A 158 7.89 3.80 11.90
N PHE A 159 6.66 3.35 12.16
CA PHE A 159 5.50 4.22 12.44
C PHE A 159 5.70 5.07 13.71
N ILE A 160 6.39 4.56 14.72
CA ILE A 160 6.60 5.27 15.99
C ILE A 160 7.80 6.22 15.89
N ASN A 161 8.89 5.78 15.25
CA ASN A 161 10.19 6.44 15.39
C ASN A 161 10.65 7.23 14.16
N VAL A 162 10.05 7.04 12.99
CA VAL A 162 10.61 7.57 11.73
C VAL A 162 9.58 8.30 10.88
N TYR A 163 8.41 7.72 10.71
CA TYR A 163 7.44 8.23 9.76
C TYR A 163 6.49 9.25 10.38
N THR A 164 6.24 10.34 9.66
CA THR A 164 5.17 11.29 9.98
C THR A 164 4.12 11.27 8.86
N PRO A 165 2.82 11.11 9.18
CA PRO A 165 1.77 11.12 8.16
C PRO A 165 1.65 12.52 7.54
N LYS A 166 1.82 12.62 6.22
CA LYS A 166 1.59 13.88 5.47
C LYS A 166 0.11 14.24 5.34
N TYR A 167 -0.75 13.23 5.42
CA TYR A 167 -2.18 13.38 5.24
C TYR A 167 -2.91 12.27 6.00
N GLU A 168 -4.14 12.54 6.41
CA GLU A 168 -5.00 11.59 7.11
C GLU A 168 -6.13 11.12 6.19
N THR A 169 -6.28 9.80 6.04
CA THR A 169 -7.29 9.20 5.14
C THR A 169 -8.45 8.55 5.86
N ALA A 170 -8.45 8.50 7.19
CA ALA A 170 -9.49 7.86 8.00
C ALA A 170 -9.85 6.44 7.53
N GLY A 171 -8.87 5.66 7.05
CA GLY A 171 -9.07 4.28 6.62
C GLY A 171 -9.68 4.10 5.22
N LYS A 172 -9.70 5.15 4.36
CA LYS A 172 -10.20 5.07 2.97
C LYS A 172 -9.51 4.04 2.06
N PHE A 173 -8.37 3.47 2.48
CA PHE A 173 -7.70 2.35 1.81
C PHE A 173 -8.30 0.97 2.14
N TRP A 174 -9.09 0.85 3.21
CA TRP A 174 -9.67 -0.42 3.65
C TRP A 174 -10.57 -1.10 2.59
N PRO A 175 -11.43 -0.39 1.84
CA PRO A 175 -12.17 -1.00 0.76
C PRO A 175 -11.28 -1.63 -0.32
N THR A 176 -10.11 -1.03 -0.62
CA THR A 176 -9.14 -1.60 -1.55
C THR A 176 -8.56 -2.91 -1.03
N VAL A 177 -8.20 -2.94 0.26
CA VAL A 177 -7.72 -4.15 0.95
C VAL A 177 -8.78 -5.25 0.89
N HIS A 178 -10.03 -4.94 1.28
CA HIS A 178 -11.14 -5.90 1.27
C HIS A 178 -11.40 -6.47 -0.12
N ASN A 179 -11.51 -5.59 -1.14
CA ASN A 179 -11.75 -6.02 -2.52
C ASN A 179 -10.62 -6.92 -3.06
N SER A 180 -9.37 -6.64 -2.70
CA SER A 180 -8.22 -7.48 -3.07
C SER A 180 -8.28 -8.86 -2.42
N MET A 181 -8.70 -8.94 -1.16
CA MET A 181 -8.86 -10.21 -0.44
C MET A 181 -10.00 -11.05 -1.04
N ILE A 182 -11.15 -10.41 -1.37
CA ILE A 182 -12.24 -11.08 -2.07
C ILE A 182 -11.81 -11.58 -3.44
N PHE A 183 -11.07 -10.76 -4.20
CA PHE A 183 -10.51 -11.19 -5.49
C PHE A 183 -9.59 -12.40 -5.33
N SER A 184 -8.72 -12.40 -4.32
CA SER A 184 -7.81 -13.51 -4.01
C SER A 184 -8.57 -14.81 -3.69
N LEU A 185 -9.67 -14.71 -2.93
CA LEU A 185 -10.54 -15.86 -2.64
C LEU A 185 -11.24 -16.39 -3.89
N ILE A 186 -11.78 -15.51 -4.73
CA ILE A 186 -12.43 -15.90 -5.99
C ILE A 186 -11.41 -16.57 -6.93
N LEU A 187 -10.21 -16.01 -7.04
CA LEU A 187 -9.12 -16.59 -7.81
C LEU A 187 -8.75 -18.00 -7.29
N MET A 188 -8.63 -18.15 -5.97
CA MET A 188 -8.40 -19.45 -5.33
C MET A 188 -9.50 -20.45 -5.67
N HIS A 189 -10.78 -20.06 -5.55
CA HIS A 189 -11.89 -20.95 -5.90
C HIS A 189 -11.86 -21.35 -7.38
N ALA A 190 -11.56 -20.42 -8.30
CA ALA A 190 -11.44 -20.72 -9.72
C ALA A 190 -10.33 -21.74 -10.01
N ILE A 191 -9.17 -21.59 -9.35
CA ILE A 191 -8.04 -22.54 -9.47
C ILE A 191 -8.43 -23.90 -8.87
N ALA A 192 -9.08 -23.92 -7.71
CA ALA A 192 -9.52 -25.14 -7.05
C ALA A 192 -10.50 -25.93 -7.94
N VAL A 193 -11.52 -25.28 -8.50
CA VAL A 193 -12.45 -25.90 -9.47
C VAL A 193 -11.70 -26.47 -10.67
N GLY A 194 -10.73 -25.71 -11.21
CA GLY A 194 -9.87 -26.18 -12.29
C GLY A 194 -9.15 -27.48 -11.95
N ILE A 195 -8.54 -27.56 -10.75
CA ILE A 195 -7.75 -28.73 -10.31
C ILE A 195 -8.64 -29.96 -10.11
N PHE A 196 -9.78 -29.82 -9.44
CA PHE A 196 -10.68 -30.96 -9.22
C PHE A 196 -11.30 -31.47 -10.52
N THR A 197 -11.52 -30.57 -11.48
CA THR A 197 -11.96 -30.94 -12.84
C THR A 197 -10.89 -31.75 -13.57
N VAL A 198 -9.62 -31.30 -13.55
CA VAL A 198 -8.49 -32.03 -14.16
C VAL A 198 -8.26 -33.39 -13.49
N LYS A 199 -8.40 -33.48 -12.16
CA LYS A 199 -8.24 -34.73 -11.40
C LYS A 199 -9.44 -35.70 -11.49
N LYS A 200 -10.48 -35.38 -12.27
CA LYS A 200 -11.71 -36.19 -12.43
C LYS A 200 -12.45 -36.48 -11.11
N LEU A 201 -12.36 -35.56 -10.13
CA LEU A 201 -13.05 -35.66 -8.85
C LEU A 201 -14.38 -34.90 -8.92
N SER A 202 -15.40 -35.55 -9.50
CA SER A 202 -16.71 -34.94 -9.78
C SER A 202 -17.46 -34.45 -8.52
N LEU A 203 -17.38 -35.21 -7.42
CA LEU A 203 -17.99 -34.84 -6.14
C LEU A 203 -17.37 -33.55 -5.56
N ALA A 204 -16.04 -33.44 -5.56
CA ALA A 204 -15.35 -32.27 -5.02
C ALA A 204 -15.60 -31.00 -5.85
N SER A 205 -15.61 -31.14 -7.18
CA SER A 205 -15.89 -30.01 -8.08
C SER A 205 -17.30 -29.44 -7.87
N THR A 206 -18.30 -30.31 -7.70
CA THR A 206 -19.69 -29.91 -7.45
C THR A 206 -19.84 -29.18 -6.11
N LEU A 207 -19.12 -29.62 -5.08
CA LEU A 207 -19.18 -29.03 -3.74
C LEU A 207 -18.50 -27.65 -3.67
N ILE A 208 -17.52 -27.36 -4.53
CA ILE A 208 -16.78 -26.10 -4.54
C ILE A 208 -17.46 -25.02 -5.38
N LEU A 209 -18.24 -25.41 -6.39
CA LEU A 209 -19.00 -24.49 -7.23
C LEU A 209 -19.88 -23.45 -6.49
N PRO A 210 -20.54 -23.77 -5.34
CA PRO A 210 -21.28 -22.76 -4.57
C PRO A 210 -20.40 -21.74 -3.81
N LEU A 211 -19.11 -22.02 -3.55
CA LEU A 211 -18.24 -21.14 -2.75
C LEU A 211 -17.97 -19.77 -3.40
N PRO A 212 -17.65 -19.66 -4.71
CA PRO A 212 -17.57 -18.38 -5.41
C PRO A 212 -18.85 -17.54 -5.26
N VAL A 213 -20.01 -18.18 -5.40
CA VAL A 213 -21.32 -17.49 -5.30
C VAL A 213 -21.52 -16.95 -3.89
N LEU A 214 -21.26 -17.77 -2.87
CA LEU A 214 -21.34 -17.35 -1.46
C LEU A 214 -20.38 -16.19 -1.16
N THR A 215 -19.16 -16.24 -1.70
CA THR A 215 -18.15 -15.19 -1.51
C THR A 215 -18.58 -13.86 -2.15
N LEU A 216 -19.18 -13.93 -3.35
CA LEU A 216 -19.73 -12.74 -4.03
C LEU A 216 -20.93 -12.16 -3.29
N LEU A 217 -21.84 -13.01 -2.80
CA LEU A 217 -22.98 -12.59 -1.98
C LEU A 217 -22.51 -11.93 -0.67
N PHE A 218 -21.50 -12.51 -0.03
CA PHE A 218 -20.87 -11.92 1.16
C PHE A 218 -20.25 -10.54 0.85
N ASN A 219 -19.54 -10.41 -0.28
CA ASN A 219 -18.99 -9.13 -0.70
C ASN A 219 -20.08 -8.09 -0.99
N GLU A 220 -21.18 -8.47 -1.64
CA GLU A 220 -22.34 -7.59 -1.84
C GLU A 220 -22.97 -7.15 -0.51
N TYR A 221 -23.12 -8.08 0.44
CA TYR A 221 -23.58 -7.75 1.78
C TYR A 221 -22.64 -6.75 2.47
N CYS A 222 -21.33 -6.99 2.43
CA CYS A 222 -20.33 -6.09 3.02
C CYS A 222 -20.33 -4.72 2.36
N ARG A 223 -20.47 -4.65 1.03
CA ARG A 223 -20.59 -3.40 0.29
C ARG A 223 -21.82 -2.61 0.71
N LYS A 224 -23.00 -3.25 0.79
CA LYS A 224 -24.22 -2.55 1.19
C LYS A 224 -24.20 -2.11 2.66
N ARG A 225 -23.62 -2.93 3.55
CA ARG A 225 -23.66 -2.67 5.01
C ARG A 225 -22.54 -1.75 5.50
N PHE A 226 -21.31 -1.90 5.01
CA PHE A 226 -20.12 -1.28 5.60
C PHE A 226 -19.44 -0.26 4.68
N LEU A 227 -19.54 -0.36 3.35
CA LEU A 227 -18.93 0.61 2.45
C LEU A 227 -19.38 2.06 2.70
N PRO A 228 -20.66 2.35 3.01
CA PRO A 228 -21.09 3.73 3.27
C PRO A 228 -20.29 4.45 4.36
N ILE A 229 -19.79 3.73 5.36
CA ILE A 229 -18.99 4.28 6.48
C ILE A 229 -17.66 4.87 5.98
N PHE A 230 -17.09 4.33 4.90
CA PHE A 230 -15.84 4.81 4.33
C PHE A 230 -16.02 5.96 3.32
N VAL A 231 -17.28 6.25 2.95
CA VAL A 231 -17.63 7.30 1.97
C VAL A 231 -18.10 8.56 2.68
N ALA A 232 -18.94 8.41 3.71
CA ALA A 232 -19.53 9.53 4.43
C ALA A 232 -19.50 9.31 5.94
N TYR A 233 -19.33 10.40 6.68
CA TYR A 233 -19.48 10.43 8.13
C TYR A 233 -20.96 10.43 8.52
N SER A 234 -21.30 9.80 9.65
CA SER A 234 -22.68 9.83 10.14
C SER A 234 -23.02 11.20 10.73
N ALA A 235 -24.21 11.70 10.41
CA ALA A 235 -24.69 12.97 10.95
C ALA A 235 -24.73 12.99 12.48
N GLU A 236 -25.02 11.85 13.11
CA GLU A 236 -25.02 11.71 14.56
C GLU A 236 -23.64 12.00 15.19
N VAL A 237 -22.55 11.48 14.60
CA VAL A 237 -21.19 11.73 15.09
C VAL A 237 -20.82 13.19 14.89
N LEU A 238 -21.19 13.78 13.75
CA LEU A 238 -20.95 15.21 13.48
C LEU A 238 -21.71 16.11 14.47
N ILE A 239 -23.00 15.89 14.68
CA ILE A 239 -23.81 16.66 15.65
C ILE A 239 -23.25 16.54 17.07
N LYS A 240 -22.80 15.34 17.45
CA LYS A 240 -22.18 15.13 18.75
C LYS A 240 -20.88 15.93 18.88
N LYS A 241 -20.02 15.88 17.86
CA LYS A 241 -18.76 16.63 17.84
C LYS A 241 -19.00 18.14 17.86
N ASP A 242 -19.96 18.64 17.09
CA ASP A 242 -20.32 20.07 17.08
C ASP A 242 -20.78 20.56 18.46
N ARG A 243 -21.53 19.75 19.21
CA ARG A 243 -21.95 20.08 20.58
C ARG A 243 -20.79 20.08 21.58
N GLU A 244 -19.82 19.19 21.39
CA GLU A 244 -18.59 19.19 22.19
C GLU A 244 -17.77 20.46 21.90
N ASP A 245 -17.66 20.82 20.62
CA ASP A 245 -16.89 21.97 20.13
C ASP A 245 -17.48 23.33 20.56
N GLN A 246 -18.78 23.41 20.83
CA GLN A 246 -19.42 24.61 21.38
C GLN A 246 -18.90 24.99 22.78
N ASN A 247 -18.43 24.02 23.55
CA ASN A 247 -17.94 24.23 24.90
C ASN A 247 -16.41 24.33 24.96
N ASP A 248 -15.73 24.22 23.81
CA ASP A 248 -14.28 24.26 23.72
C ASP A 248 -13.79 25.71 23.58
N ALA A 249 -12.92 26.12 24.50
CA ALA A 249 -12.33 27.46 24.52
C ALA A 249 -11.36 27.68 23.34
N GLU A 250 -10.77 26.62 22.78
CA GLU A 250 -9.82 26.70 21.66
C GLU A 250 -10.51 26.98 20.32
N MET A 251 -11.84 26.84 20.25
CA MET A 251 -12.59 26.93 19.00
C MET A 251 -12.56 28.34 18.37
N ALA A 252 -12.46 29.39 19.20
CA ALA A 252 -12.33 30.76 18.71
C ALA A 252 -11.01 30.98 17.94
N GLU A 253 -9.90 30.43 18.45
CA GLU A 253 -8.59 30.48 17.77
C GLU A 253 -8.59 29.63 16.50
N PHE A 254 -9.26 28.47 16.53
CA PHE A 254 -9.42 27.62 15.36
C PHE A 254 -10.11 28.35 14.20
N PHE A 255 -11.20 29.08 14.46
CA PHE A 255 -11.90 29.83 13.41
C PHE A 255 -11.06 30.97 12.80
N ASP A 256 -10.21 31.61 13.59
CA ASP A 256 -9.26 32.62 13.09
C ASP A 256 -8.24 31.99 12.13
N LYS A 257 -7.65 30.84 12.53
CA LYS A 257 -6.73 30.06 11.68
C LYS A 257 -7.40 29.50 10.42
N LEU A 258 -8.69 29.15 10.49
CA LEU A 258 -9.43 28.59 9.37
C LEU A 258 -9.53 29.57 8.18
N ALA A 259 -9.57 30.87 8.45
CA ALA A 259 -9.71 31.89 7.42
C ALA A 259 -8.54 31.91 6.42
N THR A 260 -7.33 31.54 6.87
CA THR A 260 -6.10 31.51 6.06
C THR A 260 -5.62 30.10 5.72
N ALA A 261 -6.25 29.06 6.26
CA ALA A 261 -5.79 27.67 6.16
C ALA A 261 -5.66 27.13 4.72
N TYR A 262 -6.50 27.60 3.79
CA TYR A 262 -6.50 27.16 2.38
C TYR A 262 -5.93 28.21 1.42
N GLN A 263 -5.15 29.17 1.93
CA GLN A 263 -4.42 30.10 1.09
C GLN A 263 -3.34 29.36 0.30
N ASP A 264 -3.16 29.72 -0.97
CA ASP A 264 -2.13 29.11 -1.81
C ASP A 264 -0.74 29.28 -1.14
N PRO A 265 0.07 28.22 -1.03
CA PRO A 265 1.41 28.31 -0.45
C PRO A 265 2.29 29.40 -1.08
N ALA A 266 2.09 29.73 -2.36
CA ALA A 266 2.80 30.81 -3.04
C ALA A 266 2.39 32.22 -2.58
N LEU A 267 1.23 32.35 -1.93
CA LEU A 267 0.71 33.60 -1.38
C LEU A 267 1.01 33.75 0.11
N MET A 268 1.62 32.74 0.77
CA MET A 268 2.04 32.85 2.15
C MET A 268 3.26 33.77 2.30
N PRO A 269 3.32 34.62 3.34
CA PRO A 269 4.47 35.49 3.56
C PRO A 269 5.73 34.64 3.78
N VAL A 270 6.77 34.92 2.99
CA VAL A 270 8.07 34.26 3.15
C VAL A 270 8.64 34.67 4.51
N HIS A 271 8.70 33.73 5.45
CA HIS A 271 9.39 33.93 6.71
C HIS A 271 10.90 34.00 6.44
N TYR A 272 11.41 35.21 6.19
CA TYR A 272 12.85 35.46 6.30
C TYR A 272 13.23 35.30 7.77
N SER A 273 13.93 34.21 8.10
CA SER A 273 14.63 34.10 9.37
C SER A 273 15.62 35.26 9.43
N THR A 274 15.27 36.31 10.18
CA THR A 274 16.17 37.44 10.38
C THR A 274 17.26 36.93 11.30
N ASN A 275 18.39 36.53 10.73
CA ASN A 275 19.56 36.12 11.48
C ASN A 275 20.14 37.35 12.18
N THR A 276 19.55 37.76 13.29
CA THR A 276 19.93 38.94 14.08
C THR A 276 21.28 38.78 14.80
N GLY A 277 21.99 37.67 14.59
CA GLY A 277 23.26 37.38 15.25
C GLY A 277 24.52 37.94 14.58
N SER A 278 24.49 38.32 13.30
CA SER A 278 25.73 38.63 12.54
C SER A 278 26.04 40.11 12.33
N LEU A 279 25.17 41.03 12.75
CA LEU A 279 25.34 42.48 12.48
C LEU A 279 25.98 43.27 13.63
N ASN A 280 26.20 42.66 14.80
CA ASN A 280 26.67 43.36 16.01
C ASN A 280 28.09 43.00 16.46
N SER A 281 28.88 42.25 15.68
CA SER A 281 30.30 42.02 15.99
C SER A 281 31.17 43.13 15.37
N PRO A 282 31.83 44.00 16.15
CA PRO A 282 32.76 44.99 15.59
C PRO A 282 34.02 44.29 15.05
N LEU A 283 34.36 44.59 13.79
CA LEU A 283 35.49 44.03 13.02
C LEU A 283 36.88 44.64 13.35
N LEU A 284 37.11 45.10 14.59
CA LEU A 284 38.39 45.69 14.97
C LEU A 284 38.95 45.02 16.23
N SER A 285 39.97 44.19 16.04
CA SER A 285 40.88 43.76 17.10
C SER A 285 41.71 44.98 17.54
N SER A 286 41.49 45.46 18.76
CA SER A 286 42.39 46.41 19.40
C SER A 286 43.71 45.69 19.69
N SER A 287 44.72 45.98 18.88
CA SER A 287 46.11 45.73 19.18
C SER A 287 46.60 46.83 20.13
N GLU A 288 46.91 46.49 21.39
CA GLU A 288 47.76 47.32 22.25
C GLU A 288 48.78 46.46 23.00
N VAL A 289 50.04 46.78 22.69
CA VAL A 289 51.35 46.68 23.35
C VAL A 289 51.45 45.98 24.71
#